data_AF-A0A9E2VK76-F1
#
_entry.id   AF-A0A9E2VK76-F1
#
_cell.length_a   1.000
_cell.length_b   1.000
_cell.length_c   1.000
_cell.angle_alpha   90.00
_cell.angle_beta   90.00
_cell.angle_gamma   90.00
#
_symmetry.space_group_name_H-M   'P 1'
#
loop_
_entity.id
_entity.type
_entity.pdbx_description
1 polymer ?
#
loop_
_entity_poly.entity_id
_entity_poly.type
_entity_poly.pdbx_seq_one_letter_code
_entity_poly.pdbx_strand_id
1 'polypeptide(L)'
;MEPDPKAGIQPGRSQSDVVCAKCHHLNPAAQRTCEQCGSRLYITCRNCGRRNQRVASRCAECGERLHRTAWRRWLSALGARRGKVTLLQVVTAILAAYVVYRIIVMLAEYSPPPPE
;
A
#
# COMPACT_ATOMS: atom_id res chain seq x y z
N MET A 1 -40.12 -46.87 24.82
CA MET A 1 -38.82 -46.64 24.14
C MET A 1 -38.90 -45.26 23.49
N GLU A 2 -38.58 -44.23 24.26
CA GLU A 2 -38.20 -42.91 23.74
C GLU A 2 -36.85 -42.99 23.01
N PRO A 3 -36.40 -41.97 22.24
CA PRO A 3 -36.96 -40.62 22.14
C PRO A 3 -37.12 -40.05 20.71
N ASP A 4 -37.98 -39.04 20.60
CA ASP A 4 -37.81 -37.91 19.67
C ASP A 4 -36.92 -36.88 20.37
N PRO A 5 -35.91 -36.31 19.70
CA PRO A 5 -35.92 -34.86 19.60
C PRO A 5 -35.45 -34.38 18.23
N LYS A 6 -36.34 -33.70 17.51
CA LYS A 6 -35.97 -32.81 16.42
C LYS A 6 -34.96 -31.78 16.91
N ALA A 7 -33.72 -31.96 16.49
CA ALA A 7 -32.61 -31.05 16.71
C ALA A 7 -32.95 -29.67 16.11
N GLY A 8 -33.21 -28.71 16.98
CA GLY A 8 -33.15 -27.30 16.64
C GLY A 8 -31.72 -26.80 16.75
N ILE A 9 -31.16 -26.24 15.67
CA ILE A 9 -30.21 -25.12 15.70
C ILE A 9 -30.39 -24.31 14.41
N GLN A 10 -31.00 -23.13 14.51
CA GLN A 10 -30.55 -21.95 13.77
C GLN A 10 -30.58 -20.80 14.79
N PRO A 11 -29.45 -20.14 15.08
CA PRO A 11 -29.15 -18.93 14.31
C PRO A 11 -27.65 -18.56 14.25
N GLY A 12 -27.12 -18.33 13.06
CA GLY A 12 -25.82 -17.69 12.93
C GLY A 12 -25.49 -17.45 11.47
N ARG A 13 -25.49 -16.17 11.06
CA ARG A 13 -25.04 -15.73 9.73
C ARG A 13 -23.78 -16.51 9.35
N SER A 14 -23.84 -17.17 8.20
CA SER A 14 -22.73 -17.74 7.45
C SER A 14 -21.41 -17.10 7.88
N GLN A 15 -20.54 -17.86 8.54
CA GLN A 15 -19.14 -17.48 8.72
C GLN A 15 -18.54 -17.40 7.33
N SER A 16 -18.69 -16.26 6.68
CA SER A 16 -18.21 -16.02 5.32
C SER A 16 -16.69 -16.07 5.37
N ASP A 17 -16.12 -17.07 4.72
CA ASP A 17 -14.68 -17.25 4.62
C ASP A 17 -13.97 -15.95 4.18
N VAL A 18 -12.70 -15.82 4.58
CA VAL A 18 -11.87 -14.66 4.28
C VAL A 18 -10.71 -15.06 3.38
N VAL A 19 -10.53 -14.31 2.30
CA VAL A 19 -9.44 -14.51 1.36
C VAL A 19 -8.18 -13.79 1.86
N CYS A 20 -7.06 -14.50 1.85
CA CYS A 20 -5.75 -13.94 2.19
C CYS A 20 -5.27 -12.96 1.10
N ALA A 21 -5.03 -11.70 1.46
CA ALA A 21 -4.54 -10.68 0.52
C ALA A 21 -3.10 -10.91 0.00
N LYS A 22 -2.36 -11.90 0.54
CA LYS A 22 -0.98 -12.23 0.14
C LYS A 22 -0.90 -13.44 -0.79
N CYS A 23 -1.57 -14.54 -0.44
CA CYS A 23 -1.49 -15.80 -1.18
C CYS A 23 -2.84 -16.26 -1.77
N HIS A 24 -3.92 -15.50 -1.58
CA HIS A 24 -5.28 -15.79 -2.05
C HIS A 24 -5.92 -17.07 -1.49
N HIS A 25 -5.29 -17.72 -0.50
CA HIS A 25 -5.91 -18.83 0.22
C HIS A 25 -7.21 -18.41 0.91
N LEU A 26 -8.22 -19.28 0.87
CA LEU A 26 -9.49 -19.09 1.56
C LEU A 26 -9.36 -19.63 2.99
N ASN A 27 -9.66 -18.79 3.99
CA ASN A 27 -9.50 -19.15 5.39
C ASN A 27 -10.83 -18.98 6.12
N PRO A 28 -11.11 -19.78 7.18
CA PRO A 28 -12.26 -19.56 8.03
C PRO A 28 -12.26 -18.14 8.64
N ALA A 29 -13.41 -17.49 8.67
CA ALA A 29 -13.54 -16.10 9.11
C ALA A 29 -12.99 -15.83 10.53
N ALA A 30 -13.07 -16.84 11.41
CA ALA A 30 -12.60 -16.74 12.78
C ALA A 30 -11.07 -16.60 12.90
N GLN A 31 -10.29 -17.06 11.92
CA GLN A 31 -8.83 -17.03 11.98
C GLN A 31 -8.27 -15.61 11.92
N ARG A 32 -7.15 -15.34 12.61
CA ARG A 32 -6.49 -14.01 12.59
C ARG A 32 -5.37 -13.93 11.56
N THR A 33 -4.77 -15.06 11.25
CA THR A 33 -3.64 -15.25 10.34
C THR A 33 -3.97 -16.35 9.34
N CYS A 34 -3.41 -16.25 8.14
CA CYS A 34 -3.58 -17.25 7.10
C CYS A 34 -2.86 -18.54 7.48
N GLU A 35 -3.56 -19.67 7.40
CA GLU A 35 -2.99 -20.99 7.72
C GLU A 35 -1.90 -21.43 6.74
N GLN A 36 -1.96 -20.97 5.49
CA GLN A 36 -0.97 -21.33 4.47
C GLN A 36 0.30 -20.46 4.52
N CYS A 37 0.17 -19.13 4.68
CA CYS A 37 1.30 -18.21 4.53
C CYS A 37 1.61 -17.36 5.77
N GLY A 38 0.88 -17.54 6.87
CA GLY A 38 1.06 -16.82 8.14
C GLY A 38 0.69 -15.34 8.11
N SER A 39 0.21 -14.78 7.00
CA SER A 39 -0.09 -13.35 6.90
C SER A 39 -1.37 -12.97 7.65
N ARG A 40 -1.46 -11.75 8.18
CA ARG A 40 -2.65 -11.30 8.92
C ARG A 40 -3.85 -11.14 7.98
N LEU A 41 -4.98 -11.76 8.31
CA LEU A 41 -6.21 -11.72 7.50
C LEU A 41 -7.01 -10.43 7.68
N TYR A 42 -6.73 -9.69 8.77
CA TYR A 42 -7.47 -8.49 9.14
C TYR A 42 -6.57 -7.28 9.38
N ILE A 43 -7.18 -6.10 9.30
CA ILE A 43 -6.60 -4.81 9.62
C ILE A 43 -7.60 -3.96 10.40
N THR A 44 -7.11 -3.23 11.40
CA THR A 44 -7.91 -2.27 12.17
C THR A 44 -7.87 -0.91 11.48
N CYS A 45 -9.03 -0.30 11.25
CA CYS A 45 -9.12 1.04 10.71
C CYS A 45 -8.50 2.04 11.71
N ARG A 46 -7.60 2.91 11.24
CA ARG A 46 -6.93 3.91 12.10
C ARG A 46 -7.82 5.09 12.45
N ASN A 47 -8.92 5.30 11.71
CA ASN A 47 -9.84 6.42 11.94
C ASN A 47 -10.95 6.04 12.94
N CYS A 48 -11.66 4.92 12.73
CA CYS A 48 -12.79 4.51 13.57
C CYS A 48 -12.56 3.25 14.42
N GLY A 49 -11.40 2.57 14.30
CA GLY A 49 -11.13 1.35 15.07
C GLY A 49 -11.78 0.06 14.55
N ARG A 50 -12.64 0.12 13.53
CA ARG A 50 -13.30 -1.08 12.97
C ARG A 50 -12.31 -2.11 12.44
N ARG A 51 -12.51 -3.39 12.78
CA ARG A 51 -11.82 -4.54 12.17
C ARG A 51 -12.38 -4.79 10.77
N ASN A 52 -11.49 -4.79 9.77
CA ASN A 52 -11.82 -5.01 8.37
C ASN A 52 -10.97 -6.17 7.82
N GLN A 53 -11.48 -6.89 6.81
CA GLN A 53 -10.67 -7.85 6.08
C GLN A 53 -9.52 -7.12 5.39
N ARG A 54 -8.32 -7.70 5.40
CA ARG A 54 -7.12 -7.07 4.83
C ARG A 54 -7.23 -6.90 3.32
N VAL A 55 -8.02 -7.72 2.63
CA VAL A 55 -8.29 -7.59 1.19
C VAL A 55 -9.09 -6.31 0.85
N ALA A 56 -9.85 -5.77 1.80
CA ALA A 56 -10.63 -4.55 1.58
C ALA A 56 -9.71 -3.33 1.40
N SER A 57 -10.05 -2.47 0.44
CA SER A 57 -9.33 -1.22 0.17
C SER A 57 -9.77 -0.07 1.09
N ARG A 58 -11.03 -0.10 1.53
CA ARG A 58 -11.70 0.93 2.36
C ARG A 58 -12.38 0.30 3.57
N CYS A 59 -12.53 1.10 4.62
CA CYS A 59 -13.26 0.71 5.82
C CYS A 59 -14.76 0.56 5.51
N ALA A 60 -15.36 -0.56 5.90
CA ALA A 60 -16.78 -0.82 5.72
C ALA A 60 -17.69 0.08 6.57
N GLU A 61 -17.13 0.76 7.59
CA GLU A 61 -17.89 1.60 8.50
C GLU A 61 -17.75 3.09 8.19
N CYS A 62 -16.52 3.61 8.14
CA CYS A 62 -16.28 5.04 7.93
C CYS A 62 -15.75 5.41 6.53
N GLY A 63 -15.55 4.45 5.62
CA GLY A 63 -15.08 4.70 4.25
C GLY A 63 -13.59 5.08 4.09
N GLU A 64 -12.86 5.26 5.20
CA GLU A 64 -11.43 5.60 5.20
C GLU A 64 -10.58 4.53 4.49
N ARG A 65 -9.50 4.95 3.81
CA ARG A 65 -8.63 4.03 3.07
C ARG A 65 -7.77 3.21 4.04
N LEU A 66 -7.84 1.88 3.94
CA LEU A 66 -7.14 0.99 4.89
C LEU A 66 -5.65 0.82 4.57
N HIS A 67 -5.28 0.88 3.29
CA HIS A 67 -3.90 0.72 2.83
C HIS A 67 -3.31 2.03 2.34
N ARG A 68 -2.13 2.39 2.86
CA ARG A 68 -1.36 3.51 2.32
C ARG A 68 -0.74 3.09 1.00
N THR A 69 -1.04 3.85 -0.05
CA THR A 69 -0.35 3.74 -1.35
C THR A 69 1.14 4.04 -1.20
N ALA A 70 1.98 3.35 -1.96
CA ALA A 70 3.42 3.64 -2.04
C ALA A 70 3.70 5.12 -2.33
N TRP A 71 2.87 5.73 -3.19
CA TRP A 71 2.92 7.16 -3.50
C TRP A 71 2.81 8.07 -2.27
N ARG A 72 1.89 7.79 -1.34
CA ARG A 72 1.78 8.56 -0.08
C ARG A 72 3.00 8.40 0.82
N ARG A 73 3.65 7.23 0.80
CA ARG A 73 4.89 7.01 1.57
C ARG A 73 6.02 7.85 0.97
N TRP A 74 6.15 7.85 -0.36
CA TRP A 74 7.14 8.62 -1.07
C TRP A 74 6.93 10.14 -0.92
N LEU A 75 5.70 10.62 -1.11
CA LEU A 75 5.32 12.01 -0.85
C LEU A 75 5.61 12.43 0.60
N SER A 76 5.29 11.58 1.59
CA SER A 76 5.61 11.89 2.98
C SER A 76 7.11 11.92 3.26
N ALA A 77 7.91 11.12 2.55
CA ALA A 77 9.36 11.15 2.65
C ALA A 77 9.96 12.42 2.02
N LEU A 78 9.41 12.88 0.91
CA LEU A 78 9.79 14.17 0.31
C LEU A 78 9.35 15.36 1.17
N GLY A 79 8.13 15.33 1.70
CA GLY A 79 7.57 16.38 2.56
C GLY A 79 8.14 16.42 3.98
N ALA A 80 8.74 15.33 4.45
CA ALA A 80 9.48 15.31 5.73
C ALA A 80 10.77 16.14 5.66
N ARG A 81 11.29 16.46 4.46
CA ARG A 81 12.37 17.44 4.26
C ARG A 81 11.83 18.88 4.17
N ARG A 82 10.86 19.25 5.02
CA ARG A 82 10.55 20.67 5.29
C ARG A 82 11.58 21.31 6.22
N GLY A 83 12.85 20.92 6.08
CA GLY A 83 13.98 21.67 6.62
C GLY A 83 14.19 22.90 5.76
N LYS A 84 14.62 24.01 6.36
CA LYS A 84 14.90 25.29 5.68
C LYS A 84 15.77 25.00 4.45
N VAL A 85 15.21 25.10 3.25
CA VAL A 85 15.97 24.97 2.01
C VAL A 85 17.02 26.07 2.06
N THR A 86 18.29 25.69 2.15
CA THR A 86 19.36 26.68 2.27
C THR A 86 19.62 27.31 0.90
N LEU A 87 20.04 28.57 0.88
CA LEU A 87 20.41 29.26 -0.38
C LEU A 87 21.42 28.44 -1.18
N LEU A 88 22.36 27.79 -0.49
CA LEU A 88 23.34 26.89 -1.10
C LEU A 88 22.67 25.73 -1.87
N GLN A 89 21.64 25.09 -1.31
CA GLN A 89 20.93 24.01 -2.00
C GLN A 89 20.22 24.48 -3.26
N VAL A 90 19.66 25.70 -3.24
CA VAL A 90 19.03 26.31 -4.43
C VAL A 90 20.09 26.61 -5.49
N VAL A 91 21.19 27.23 -5.11
CA VAL A 91 22.31 27.54 -6.02
C VAL A 91 22.89 26.26 -6.62
N THR A 92 23.14 25.23 -5.82
CA THR A 92 23.62 23.93 -6.31
C THR A 92 22.64 23.30 -7.29
N ALA A 93 21.32 23.36 -7.04
CA ALA A 93 20.32 22.83 -7.95
C ALA A 93 20.28 23.58 -9.29
N ILE A 94 20.39 24.92 -9.27
CA ILE A 94 20.44 25.76 -10.47
C ILE A 94 21.70 25.44 -11.29
N LEU A 95 22.87 25.35 -10.64
CA LEU A 95 24.13 25.03 -11.30
C LEU A 95 24.09 23.64 -11.93
N ALA A 96 23.57 22.64 -11.21
CA ALA A 96 23.42 21.29 -11.75
C ALA A 96 22.50 21.26 -12.98
N ALA A 97 21.35 21.96 -12.93
CA ALA A 97 20.45 22.07 -14.06
C ALA A 97 21.12 22.76 -15.27
N TYR A 98 21.90 23.81 -15.03
CA TYR A 98 22.66 24.48 -16.08
C TYR A 98 23.71 23.56 -16.72
N VAL A 99 24.47 22.80 -15.92
CA VAL A 99 25.45 21.83 -16.44
C VAL A 99 24.78 20.77 -17.29
N VAL A 100 23.66 20.20 -16.82
CA VAL A 100 22.89 19.20 -17.59
C VAL A 100 22.40 19.79 -18.90
N TYR A 101 21.84 21.00 -18.89
CA TYR A 101 21.43 21.71 -20.11
C TYR A 101 22.60 21.86 -21.09
N ARG A 102 23.78 22.29 -20.62
CA ARG A 102 24.97 22.45 -21.46
C ARG A 102 25.45 21.13 -22.06
N ILE A 103 25.40 20.04 -21.30
CA ILE A 103 25.75 18.70 -21.80
C ILE A 103 24.77 18.29 -22.92
N ILE A 104 23.47 18.48 -22.72
CA ILE A 104 22.45 18.14 -23.72
C ILE A 104 22.70 18.90 -25.03
N VAL A 105 22.95 20.22 -24.94
CA VAL A 105 23.27 21.04 -26.12
C VAL A 105 24.55 20.55 -26.81
N MET A 106 25.61 20.30 -26.04
CA MET A 106 26.89 19.80 -26.58
C MET A 106 26.73 18.44 -27.28
N LEU A 107 25.92 17.54 -26.73
CA LEU A 107 25.61 16.25 -27.36
C LEU A 107 24.71 16.39 -28.59
N ALA A 108 23.78 17.34 -28.60
CA ALA A 108 22.94 17.61 -29.75
C ALA A 108 23.71 18.23 -30.93
N GLU A 109 24.74 19.02 -30.64
CA GLU A 109 25.60 19.68 -31.62
C GLU A 109 26.86 18.85 -31.98
N TYR A 110 27.11 17.75 -31.27
CA TYR A 110 28.28 16.91 -31.51
C TYR A 110 28.18 16.19 -32.87
N SER A 111 28.96 16.66 -33.84
CA SER A 111 29.25 15.93 -35.08
C SER A 111 30.53 15.12 -34.87
N PRO A 112 30.49 13.78 -34.81
CA PRO A 112 31.70 12.98 -34.66
C PRO A 112 32.64 13.18 -35.86
N PRO A 113 33.97 13.17 -35.66
CA PRO A 113 34.92 13.19 -36.76
C PRO A 113 34.78 11.91 -37.60
N PRO A 114 35.03 11.97 -38.92
CA PRO A 114 35.01 10.78 -39.78
C PRO A 114 36.09 9.79 -39.34
N PRO A 115 35.85 8.47 -39.47
CA PRO A 115 36.87 7.46 -39.16
C PRO A 115 38.06 7.56 -40.12
N GLU A 116 39.27 7.27 -39.61
CA GLU A 116 40.53 7.16 -40.38
C GLU A 116 40.57 5.93 -41.29
#